data_AF-A0A6A4JS72-F1
#
_entry.id   AF-A0A6A4JS72-F1
#
_cell.length_a   1.000
_cell.length_b   1.000
_cell.length_c   1.000
_cell.angle_alpha   90.00
_cell.angle_beta   90.00
_cell.angle_gamma   90.00
#
_symmetry.space_group_name_H-M   'P 1'
#
loop_
_entity.id
_entity.type
_entity.pdbx_description
1 polymer ?
#
loop_
_entity_poly.entity_id
_entity_poly.type
_entity_poly.pdbx_seq_one_letter_code
_entity_poly.pdbx_strand_id
1 'polypeptide(L)'
;MALSGFMKDLINKENVSAYVAVHANGQCILHPYGYSLTRKPKNLEVLVKVGGLMRDAMLPVAGNPYPVKSAAELYVAGGGSDDWAYDVQSIPLVFTLELGYRRTGFNPKEPDMKALVRECFAALGAIAKFLDPSIDHETVSAERRSTGSIISVGVSCPTSMKNKVENPQFPTLILLESLVISVPWILHNL
;
A
#
# COMPACT_ATOMS: atom_id res chain seq x y z
N MET A 1 0.14 -21.09 -9.90
CA MET A 1 -1.13 -20.63 -9.28
C MET A 1 -1.04 -20.35 -7.77
N ALA A 2 0.15 -20.30 -7.15
CA ALA A 2 0.26 -20.16 -5.69
C ALA A 2 -0.08 -18.75 -5.16
N LEU A 3 0.40 -17.69 -5.81
CA LEU A 3 0.25 -16.31 -5.31
C LEU A 3 -1.17 -15.77 -5.45
N SER A 4 -1.79 -15.92 -6.62
CA SER A 4 -3.15 -15.41 -6.87
C SER A 4 -4.22 -16.13 -6.05
N GLY A 5 -4.02 -17.41 -5.72
CA GLY A 5 -4.88 -18.16 -4.80
C GLY A 5 -4.78 -17.62 -3.37
N PHE A 6 -3.55 -17.52 -2.85
CA PHE A 6 -3.29 -16.97 -1.52
C PHE A 6 -3.84 -15.54 -1.36
N MET A 7 -3.62 -14.69 -2.36
CA MET A 7 -4.10 -13.31 -2.32
C MET A 7 -5.62 -13.22 -2.34
N LYS A 8 -6.30 -14.01 -3.18
CA LYS A 8 -7.77 -14.07 -3.16
C LYS A 8 -8.28 -14.49 -1.79
N ASP A 9 -7.69 -15.52 -1.20
CA ASP A 9 -8.10 -16.00 0.11
C ASP A 9 -7.90 -14.95 1.19
N LEU A 10 -6.78 -14.22 1.15
CA LEU A 10 -6.47 -13.13 2.09
C LEU A 10 -7.41 -11.93 1.92
N ILE A 11 -7.62 -11.49 0.67
CA ILE A 11 -8.50 -10.36 0.33
C ILE A 11 -9.93 -10.64 0.82
N ASN A 12 -10.44 -11.84 0.55
CA ASN A 12 -11.78 -12.24 0.94
C ASN A 12 -11.96 -12.38 2.45
N LYS A 13 -10.91 -12.80 3.18
CA LYS A 13 -10.99 -12.97 4.64
C LYS A 13 -10.84 -11.67 5.41
N GLU A 14 -9.97 -10.77 4.96
CA GLU A 14 -9.53 -9.60 5.73
C GLU A 14 -10.19 -8.29 5.30
N ASN A 15 -11.15 -8.32 4.36
CA ASN A 15 -11.84 -7.13 3.84
C ASN A 15 -10.86 -6.00 3.43
N VAL A 16 -9.91 -6.36 2.57
CA VAL A 16 -8.81 -5.47 2.17
C VAL A 16 -9.35 -4.19 1.51
N SER A 17 -9.01 -3.06 2.10
CA SER A 17 -9.46 -1.73 1.67
C SER A 17 -8.47 -1.01 0.75
N ALA A 18 -7.20 -1.43 0.78
CA ALA A 18 -6.17 -0.87 -0.09
C ALA A 18 -5.16 -1.92 -0.56
N TYR A 19 -4.71 -1.76 -1.80
CA TYR A 19 -3.69 -2.57 -2.45
C TYR A 19 -2.62 -1.64 -3.02
N VAL A 20 -1.35 -1.92 -2.73
CA VAL A 20 -0.22 -1.14 -3.24
C VAL A 20 0.86 -2.07 -3.79
N ALA A 21 1.06 -2.05 -5.11
CA ALA A 21 2.23 -2.67 -5.73
C ALA A 21 3.43 -1.72 -5.60
N VAL A 22 4.55 -2.16 -5.01
CA VAL A 22 5.75 -1.34 -4.87
C VAL A 22 6.82 -1.81 -5.84
N HIS A 23 7.20 -0.91 -6.74
CA HIS A 23 8.11 -1.12 -7.85
C HIS A 23 9.30 -0.14 -7.78
N ALA A 24 10.30 -0.40 -8.61
CA ALA A 24 11.29 0.59 -9.03
C ALA A 24 11.73 0.23 -10.47
N ASN A 25 12.09 1.15 -11.37
CA ASN A 25 12.15 2.60 -11.18
C ASN A 25 11.15 3.40 -12.04
N GLY A 26 10.77 4.59 -11.57
CA GLY A 26 9.91 5.47 -12.37
C GLY A 26 9.58 6.83 -11.78
N GLN A 27 9.66 6.94 -10.44
CA GLN A 27 9.30 8.11 -9.64
C GLN A 27 7.87 8.59 -9.93
N CYS A 28 6.88 7.71 -9.73
CA CYS A 28 5.47 8.07 -9.89
C CYS A 28 4.53 7.23 -9.02
N ILE A 29 3.34 7.76 -8.78
CA ILE A 29 2.22 7.07 -8.14
C ILE A 29 1.20 6.79 -9.23
N LEU A 30 0.96 5.52 -9.50
CA LEU A 30 0.07 5.09 -10.57
C LEU A 30 -1.23 4.59 -9.97
N HIS A 31 -2.35 4.90 -10.62
CA HIS A 31 -3.63 4.26 -10.38
C HIS A 31 -4.07 3.49 -11.64
N PRO A 32 -5.00 2.52 -11.54
CA PRO A 32 -5.56 1.85 -12.71
C PRO A 32 -6.17 2.84 -13.73
N TYR A 33 -6.25 2.54 -15.02
CA TYR A 33 -5.84 1.27 -15.62
C TYR A 33 -4.46 1.34 -16.27
N GLY A 34 -3.76 0.20 -16.32
CA GLY A 34 -2.53 0.01 -17.10
C GLY A 34 -2.81 -0.38 -18.55
N TYR A 35 -3.85 -1.17 -18.79
CA TYR A 35 -4.13 -1.73 -20.13
C TYR A 35 -4.82 -0.78 -21.11
N SER A 36 -5.29 0.39 -20.67
CA SER A 36 -6.08 1.30 -21.51
C SER A 36 -5.87 2.76 -21.12
N LEU A 37 -5.57 3.60 -22.12
CA LEU A 37 -5.49 5.06 -21.97
C LEU A 37 -6.86 5.74 -21.86
N THR A 38 -7.92 5.08 -22.31
CA THR A 38 -9.27 5.67 -22.39
C THR A 38 -10.17 5.21 -21.26
N ARG A 39 -9.95 3.99 -20.73
CA ARG A 39 -10.72 3.48 -19.61
C ARG A 39 -10.27 4.14 -18.31
N LYS A 40 -11.24 4.50 -17.47
CA LYS A 40 -11.01 5.14 -16.16
C LYS A 40 -11.68 4.34 -15.04
N PRO A 41 -11.06 4.24 -13.87
CA PRO A 41 -11.70 3.75 -12.65
C PRO A 41 -12.99 4.51 -12.34
N LYS A 42 -14.00 3.83 -11.80
CA LYS A 42 -15.27 4.47 -11.41
C LYS A 42 -15.07 5.51 -10.30
N ASN A 43 -14.11 5.26 -9.40
CA ASN A 43 -13.76 6.13 -8.27
C ASN A 43 -12.47 6.93 -8.53
N LEU A 44 -12.18 7.29 -9.78
CA LEU A 44 -10.95 7.99 -10.18
C LEU A 44 -10.66 9.23 -9.31
N GLU A 45 -11.68 10.02 -8.97
CA GLU A 45 -11.51 11.23 -8.14
C GLU A 45 -10.93 10.89 -6.75
N VAL A 46 -11.37 9.78 -6.15
CA VAL A 46 -10.84 9.30 -4.86
C VAL A 46 -9.39 8.85 -5.03
N LEU A 47 -9.08 8.10 -6.09
CA LEU A 47 -7.72 7.63 -6.36
C LEU A 47 -6.75 8.79 -6.58
N VAL A 48 -7.14 9.80 -7.36
CA VAL A 48 -6.33 11.00 -7.59
C VAL A 48 -6.14 11.79 -6.28
N LYS A 49 -7.18 11.92 -5.47
CA LYS A 49 -7.10 12.59 -4.16
C LYS A 49 -6.13 11.87 -3.23
N VAL A 50 -6.29 10.55 -3.05
CA VAL A 50 -5.44 9.75 -2.15
C VAL A 50 -4.01 9.67 -2.67
N GLY A 51 -3.81 9.52 -3.99
CA GLY A 51 -2.49 9.62 -4.60
C GLY A 51 -1.83 10.98 -4.36
N GLY A 52 -2.62 12.07 -4.35
CA GLY A 52 -2.16 13.41 -3.98
C GLY A 52 -1.66 13.47 -2.54
N LEU A 53 -2.42 12.88 -1.60
CA LEU A 53 -2.01 12.78 -0.19
C LEU A 53 -0.71 11.96 -0.04
N MET A 54 -0.56 10.88 -0.78
CA MET A 54 0.69 10.09 -0.82
C MET A 54 1.86 10.94 -1.31
N ARG A 55 1.71 11.62 -2.44
CA ARG A 55 2.74 12.53 -2.99
C ARG A 55 3.14 13.59 -1.96
N ASP A 56 2.15 14.22 -1.33
CA ASP A 56 2.39 15.32 -0.38
C ASP A 56 3.07 14.81 0.91
N ALA A 57 2.83 13.56 1.31
CA ALA A 57 3.53 12.91 2.41
C ALA A 57 4.98 12.53 2.05
N MET A 58 5.24 12.15 0.79
CA MET A 58 6.58 11.78 0.31
C MET A 58 7.50 12.99 0.12
N LEU A 59 6.95 14.12 -0.34
CA LEU A 59 7.73 15.29 -0.74
C LEU A 59 8.68 15.82 0.35
N PRO A 60 8.28 15.96 1.63
CA PRO A 60 9.17 16.43 2.69
C PRO A 60 10.30 15.46 3.06
N VAL A 61 10.20 14.18 2.67
CA VAL A 61 11.15 13.14 3.09
C VAL A 61 12.47 13.24 2.33
N ALA A 62 12.41 13.39 1.00
CA ALA A 62 13.62 13.51 0.18
C ALA A 62 13.51 14.57 -0.95
N GLY A 63 12.42 15.33 -1.01
CA GLY A 63 12.25 16.42 -1.97
C GLY A 63 11.81 15.98 -3.37
N ASN A 64 11.45 14.72 -3.56
CA ASN A 64 11.13 14.18 -4.89
C ASN A 64 9.65 14.38 -5.25
N PRO A 65 9.35 14.96 -6.42
CA PRO A 65 7.98 15.01 -6.90
C PRO A 65 7.58 13.65 -7.48
N TYR A 66 6.59 13.01 -6.85
CA TYR A 66 5.93 11.81 -7.36
C TYR A 66 4.59 12.19 -8.02
N PRO A 67 4.54 12.42 -9.35
CA PRO A 67 3.29 12.69 -10.03
C PRO A 67 2.32 11.50 -9.92
N VAL A 68 1.05 11.84 -9.77
CA VAL A 68 -0.07 10.89 -9.78
C VAL A 68 -0.64 10.83 -11.19
N LYS A 69 -0.76 9.64 -11.75
CA LYS A 69 -1.28 9.44 -13.12
C LYS A 69 -1.83 8.02 -13.30
N SER A 70 -2.50 7.77 -14.41
CA SER A 70 -2.87 6.39 -14.77
C SER A 70 -1.64 5.55 -15.10
N ALA A 71 -1.68 4.26 -14.81
CA ALA A 71 -0.59 3.35 -15.16
C ALA A 71 -0.32 3.32 -16.67
N ALA A 72 -1.36 3.42 -17.51
CA ALA A 72 -1.23 3.51 -18.96
C ALA A 72 -0.45 4.75 -19.45
N GLU A 73 -0.46 5.85 -18.70
CA GLU A 73 0.35 7.05 -18.98
C GLU A 73 1.85 6.86 -18.68
N LEU A 74 2.26 5.78 -18.02
CA LEU A 74 3.67 5.38 -18.02
C LEU A 74 3.99 4.62 -19.31
N TYR A 75 3.23 3.56 -19.59
CA TYR A 75 3.11 2.87 -20.86
C TYR A 75 1.91 1.92 -20.79
N VAL A 76 1.33 1.57 -21.93
CA VAL A 76 0.21 0.62 -21.96
C VAL A 76 0.71 -0.79 -21.65
N ALA A 77 0.17 -1.39 -20.59
CA ALA A 77 0.53 -2.73 -20.12
C ALA A 77 -0.72 -3.52 -19.74
N GLY A 78 -0.93 -4.67 -20.38
CA GLY A 78 -1.97 -5.62 -19.99
C GLY A 78 -1.48 -6.60 -18.94
N GLY A 79 -2.37 -6.98 -18.00
CA GLY A 79 -2.08 -8.01 -16.99
C GLY A 79 -1.41 -7.51 -15.71
N GLY A 80 -1.45 -6.20 -15.44
CA GLY A 80 -1.01 -5.63 -14.17
C GLY A 80 -1.84 -6.15 -12.99
N SER A 81 -1.18 -6.38 -11.84
CA SER A 81 -1.87 -6.82 -10.63
C SER A 81 -2.74 -5.73 -10.02
N ASP A 82 -2.43 -4.46 -10.26
CA ASP A 82 -3.27 -3.31 -9.96
C ASP A 82 -4.61 -3.37 -10.72
N ASP A 83 -4.60 -3.59 -12.02
CA ASP A 83 -5.81 -3.73 -12.83
C ASP A 83 -6.68 -4.91 -12.35
N TRP A 84 -6.05 -6.03 -11.99
CA TRP A 84 -6.74 -7.20 -11.43
C TRP A 84 -7.33 -6.92 -10.04
N ALA A 85 -6.56 -6.29 -9.15
CA ALA A 85 -7.01 -5.94 -7.80
C ALA A 85 -8.22 -5.00 -7.84
N TYR A 86 -8.24 -4.07 -8.80
CA TYR A 86 -9.34 -3.14 -8.99
C TYR A 86 -10.57 -3.80 -9.61
N ASP A 87 -10.45 -4.42 -10.78
CA ASP A 87 -11.63 -4.91 -11.54
C ASP A 87 -12.14 -6.26 -11.05
N VAL A 88 -11.27 -7.15 -10.57
CA VAL A 88 -11.66 -8.53 -10.20
C VAL A 88 -11.90 -8.66 -8.70
N GLN A 89 -11.09 -7.99 -7.87
CA GLN A 89 -11.23 -8.04 -6.42
C GLN A 89 -12.01 -6.86 -5.84
N SER A 90 -12.38 -5.86 -6.66
CA SER A 90 -13.16 -4.68 -6.24
C SER A 90 -12.51 -3.89 -5.08
N ILE A 91 -11.19 -3.94 -4.96
CA ILE A 91 -10.48 -3.15 -3.95
C ILE A 91 -10.58 -1.66 -4.34
N PRO A 92 -11.05 -0.77 -3.44
CA PRO A 92 -11.35 0.59 -3.82
C PRO A 92 -10.10 1.46 -3.97
N LEU A 93 -9.07 1.25 -3.15
CA LEU A 93 -7.81 2.00 -3.23
C LEU A 93 -6.71 1.10 -3.81
N VAL A 94 -6.31 1.35 -5.05
CA VAL A 94 -5.32 0.55 -5.77
C VAL A 94 -4.28 1.47 -6.33
N PHE A 95 -3.01 1.21 -5.98
CA PHE A 95 -1.88 2.00 -6.46
C PHE A 95 -0.70 1.13 -6.88
N THR A 96 0.07 1.61 -7.84
CA THR A 96 1.43 1.13 -8.12
C THR A 96 2.41 2.26 -7.82
N LEU A 97 3.30 2.05 -6.86
CA LEU A 97 4.32 3.01 -6.46
C LEU A 97 5.63 2.69 -7.15
N GLU A 98 5.99 3.49 -8.14
CA GLU A 98 7.27 3.39 -8.85
C GLU A 98 8.30 4.26 -8.14
N LEU A 99 9.05 3.66 -7.21
CA LEU A 99 10.11 4.35 -6.45
C LEU A 99 11.33 4.65 -7.33
N GLY A 100 12.26 5.45 -6.80
CA GLY A 100 13.59 5.55 -7.38
C GLY A 100 13.69 6.57 -8.52
N TYR A 101 14.86 7.22 -8.57
CA TYR A 101 15.14 8.21 -9.60
C TYR A 101 15.31 7.54 -10.96
N ARG A 102 14.76 8.16 -12.00
CA ARG A 102 15.00 7.75 -13.40
C ARG A 102 16.49 7.67 -13.76
N ARG A 103 17.35 8.45 -13.09
CA ARG A 103 18.79 8.53 -13.36
C ARG A 103 19.64 7.46 -12.69
N THR A 104 19.23 6.91 -11.53
CA THR A 104 20.01 5.90 -10.80
C THR A 104 19.67 4.47 -11.19
N GLY A 105 18.62 4.27 -11.99
CA GLY A 105 18.21 2.93 -12.42
C GLY A 105 17.79 2.05 -11.24
N PHE A 106 18.16 0.78 -11.32
CA PHE A 106 17.88 -0.25 -10.32
C PHE A 106 19.02 -0.42 -9.29
N ASN A 107 20.04 0.44 -9.28
CA ASN A 107 21.20 0.33 -8.40
C ASN A 107 21.42 1.62 -7.57
N PRO A 108 20.47 2.00 -6.70
CA PRO A 108 20.61 3.15 -5.82
C PRO A 108 21.76 2.95 -4.82
N LYS A 109 22.44 4.03 -4.43
CA LYS A 109 23.44 3.97 -3.34
C LYS A 109 22.73 3.83 -1.99
N GLU A 110 23.45 3.39 -0.96
CA GLU A 110 22.87 3.18 0.38
C GLU A 110 22.09 4.39 0.95
N PRO A 111 22.58 5.64 0.86
CA PRO A 111 21.81 6.80 1.31
C PRO A 111 20.49 6.97 0.55
N ASP A 112 20.50 6.70 -0.76
CA ASP A 112 19.31 6.77 -1.60
C ASP A 112 18.32 5.66 -1.24
N MET A 113 18.79 4.44 -0.95
CA MET A 113 17.93 3.35 -0.49
C MET A 113 17.16 3.73 0.79
N LYS A 114 17.84 4.33 1.77
CA LYS A 114 17.18 4.79 3.01
C LYS A 114 16.15 5.89 2.74
N ALA A 115 16.41 6.78 1.79
CA ALA A 115 15.44 7.79 1.39
C ALA A 115 14.20 7.14 0.73
N LEU A 116 14.40 6.22 -0.22
CA LEU A 116 13.31 5.53 -0.93
C LEU A 116 12.41 4.72 0.01
N VAL A 117 13.00 4.03 0.98
CA VAL A 117 12.22 3.32 2.00
C VAL A 117 11.37 4.30 2.82
N ARG A 118 11.95 5.40 3.30
CA ARG A 118 11.20 6.41 4.06
C ARG A 118 10.07 7.06 3.25
N GLU A 119 10.31 7.35 1.97
CA GLU A 119 9.27 7.84 1.05
C GLU A 119 8.14 6.81 0.90
N CYS A 120 8.48 5.53 0.68
CA CYS A 120 7.49 4.45 0.60
C CYS A 120 6.62 4.39 1.86
N PHE A 121 7.24 4.38 3.05
CA PHE A 121 6.50 4.37 4.32
C PHE A 121 5.61 5.61 4.51
N ALA A 122 6.06 6.78 4.07
CA ALA A 122 5.25 8.00 4.12
C ALA A 122 4.00 7.89 3.22
N ALA A 123 4.15 7.31 2.03
CA ALA A 123 3.02 7.06 1.12
C ALA A 123 2.01 6.08 1.74
N LEU A 124 2.48 4.98 2.30
CA LEU A 124 1.62 3.99 2.96
C LEU A 124 0.92 4.58 4.20
N GLY A 125 1.63 5.39 4.99
CA GLY A 125 1.06 6.11 6.12
C GLY A 125 -0.05 7.09 5.71
N ALA A 126 0.08 7.73 4.54
CA ALA A 126 -0.97 8.60 4.01
C ALA A 126 -2.25 7.83 3.64
N ILE A 127 -2.12 6.63 3.06
CA ILE A 127 -3.26 5.75 2.78
C ILE A 127 -3.91 5.29 4.09
N ALA A 128 -3.09 4.84 5.06
CA ALA A 128 -3.58 4.39 6.35
C ALA A 128 -4.38 5.50 7.05
N LYS A 129 -3.85 6.73 7.11
CA LYS A 129 -4.52 7.90 7.70
C LYS A 129 -5.79 8.31 6.94
N PHE A 130 -5.83 8.11 5.63
CA PHE A 130 -7.04 8.34 4.84
C PHE A 130 -8.15 7.34 5.19
N LEU A 131 -7.80 6.07 5.43
CA LEU A 131 -8.73 5.02 5.81
C LEU A 131 -9.17 5.14 7.27
N ASP A 132 -8.25 5.48 8.16
CA ASP A 132 -8.50 5.69 9.58
C ASP A 132 -7.79 6.99 10.05
N PRO A 133 -8.54 8.09 10.18
CA PRO A 133 -7.99 9.37 10.62
C PRO A 133 -7.44 9.37 12.06
N SER A 134 -7.72 8.34 12.86
CA SER A 134 -7.18 8.23 14.24
C SER A 134 -5.70 7.85 14.29
N ILE A 135 -5.13 7.44 13.16
CA ILE A 135 -3.73 7.06 13.01
C ILE A 135 -2.84 8.33 13.00
N ASP A 136 -1.94 8.43 13.98
CA ASP A 136 -0.98 9.53 14.12
C ASP A 136 0.40 9.21 13.51
N HIS A 137 1.27 10.23 13.42
CA HIS A 137 2.58 10.11 12.77
C HIS A 137 3.62 9.28 13.56
N GLU A 138 3.36 8.94 14.82
CA GLU A 138 4.26 8.16 15.68
C GLU A 138 4.00 6.65 15.64
N THR A 139 2.81 6.23 15.19
CA THR A 139 2.36 4.82 15.24
C THR A 139 2.76 3.97 14.04
N VAL A 140 3.31 4.57 12.98
CA VAL A 140 3.94 3.81 11.87
C VAL A 140 5.37 3.47 12.25
N SER A 141 5.51 2.60 13.25
CA SER A 141 6.77 1.93 13.55
C SER A 141 6.66 0.47 13.12
N ALA A 142 7.73 -0.08 12.55
CA ALA A 142 7.81 -1.50 12.24
C ALA A 142 7.92 -2.28 13.57
N GLU A 143 6.82 -2.52 14.27
CA GLU A 143 6.84 -3.35 15.46
C GLU A 143 7.08 -4.82 15.07
N ARG A 144 8.25 -5.33 15.47
CA ARG A 144 8.58 -6.75 15.38
C ARG A 144 7.80 -7.51 16.45
N ARG A 145 6.59 -7.99 16.13
CA ARG A 145 5.92 -8.98 16.98
C ARG A 145 6.70 -10.30 16.90
N SER A 146 7.03 -10.87 18.06
CA SER A 146 8.02 -11.95 18.24
C SER A 146 7.58 -13.34 17.74
N THR A 147 6.64 -13.41 16.80
CA THR A 147 6.15 -14.69 16.27
C THR A 147 5.89 -14.57 14.77
N GLY A 148 6.82 -15.10 13.96
CA GLY A 148 6.57 -15.54 12.59
C GLY A 148 6.39 -14.46 11.53
N SER A 149 7.51 -14.00 10.96
CA SER A 149 7.76 -13.50 9.59
C SER A 149 6.81 -12.54 8.85
N ILE A 150 5.68 -12.08 9.40
CA ILE A 150 4.82 -11.05 8.80
C ILE A 150 5.22 -9.69 9.38
N ILE A 151 5.68 -8.74 8.54
CA ILE A 151 5.61 -7.32 8.89
C ILE A 151 4.18 -6.89 8.57
N SER A 152 3.27 -7.05 9.52
CA SER A 152 2.05 -6.24 9.49
C SER A 152 2.52 -4.84 9.83
N VAL A 153 2.20 -3.83 9.01
CA VAL A 153 2.14 -2.47 9.54
C VAL A 153 0.90 -2.44 10.43
N GLY A 154 1.07 -2.94 11.65
CA GLY A 154 0.05 -2.94 12.68
C GLY A 154 0.03 -1.55 13.25
N VAL A 155 -1.06 -0.83 13.03
CA VAL A 155 -1.27 0.46 13.66
C VAL A 155 -1.70 0.17 15.09
N SER A 156 -0.84 0.48 16.05
CA SER A 156 -1.21 0.34 17.47
C SER A 156 -1.99 1.58 17.90
N CYS A 157 -3.18 1.35 18.48
CA CYS A 157 -4.01 2.38 19.07
C CYS A 157 -3.29 2.98 20.31
N PRO A 158 -3.21 4.31 20.48
CA PRO A 158 -2.63 4.92 21.67
C PRO A 158 -3.37 4.46 22.92
N THR A 159 -2.63 4.07 23.96
CA THR A 159 -3.13 3.37 25.16
C THR A 159 -3.98 4.26 26.11
N SER A 160 -4.55 5.36 25.62
CA SER A 160 -5.29 6.34 26.41
C SER A 160 -6.79 6.34 26.12
N MET A 161 -7.41 5.17 25.98
CA MET A 161 -8.88 5.03 26.04
C MET A 161 -9.27 3.74 26.77
N LYS A 162 -8.79 3.58 28.01
CA LYS A 162 -9.44 2.68 28.99
C LYS A 162 -10.65 3.42 29.56
N ASN A 163 -11.77 3.39 28.85
CA ASN A 163 -13.13 3.34 29.39
C ASN A 163 -14.16 3.81 28.35
N LYS A 164 -15.19 2.98 28.17
CA LYS A 164 -16.47 3.23 27.47
C LYS A 164 -16.44 3.26 25.94
N VAL A 165 -16.85 2.13 25.35
CA VAL A 165 -18.07 1.92 24.52
C VAL A 165 -17.78 0.76 23.56
N GLU A 166 -18.59 -0.29 23.64
CA GLU A 166 -18.63 -1.44 22.73
C GLU A 166 -19.01 -0.97 21.31
N ASN A 167 -18.16 -1.15 20.30
CA ASN A 167 -18.52 -1.14 18.86
C ASN A 167 -17.40 -1.83 18.03
N PRO A 168 -17.69 -2.53 16.92
CA PRO A 168 -16.92 -3.68 16.48
C PRO A 168 -15.62 -3.34 15.75
N GLN A 169 -14.73 -4.30 15.87
CA GLN A 169 -13.41 -4.42 15.27
C GLN A 169 -13.42 -4.23 13.74
N PHE A 170 -12.64 -3.28 13.23
CA PHE A 170 -12.24 -3.24 11.81
C PHE A 170 -10.74 -3.55 11.70
N PRO A 171 -10.31 -4.60 10.98
CA PRO A 171 -8.92 -4.73 10.57
C PRO A 171 -8.69 -3.98 9.24
N THR A 172 -7.87 -2.94 9.24
CA THR A 172 -7.39 -2.26 8.03
C THR A 172 -6.10 -2.93 7.56
N LEU A 173 -6.17 -3.76 6.52
CA LEU A 173 -4.99 -4.41 5.93
C LEU A 173 -4.62 -3.76 4.58
N ILE A 174 -3.34 -3.41 4.44
CA ILE A 174 -2.73 -2.94 3.18
C ILE A 174 -1.90 -4.10 2.61
N LEU A 175 -2.19 -4.52 1.37
CA LEU A 175 -1.39 -5.55 0.69
C LEU A 175 -0.23 -4.94 -0.10
N LEU A 176 0.98 -5.48 0.11
CA LEU A 176 2.20 -5.13 -0.60
C LEU A 176 2.69 -6.32 -1.42
N GLU A 177 2.68 -6.22 -2.75
CA GLU A 177 2.96 -7.37 -3.62
C GLU A 177 4.44 -7.75 -3.81
N SER A 178 5.39 -7.07 -3.15
CA SER A 178 6.81 -7.45 -3.19
C SER A 178 7.39 -8.03 -1.88
N LEU A 179 6.55 -8.36 -0.89
CA LEU A 179 6.98 -9.20 0.25
C LEU A 179 5.78 -9.94 0.90
N VAL A 180 5.67 -11.24 0.68
CA VAL A 180 4.73 -12.14 1.38
C VAL A 180 5.54 -13.21 2.12
N ILE A 181 5.45 -13.23 3.46
CA ILE A 181 5.74 -14.42 4.27
C ILE A 181 4.52 -14.68 5.14
N SER A 182 4.01 -15.91 5.18
CA SER A 182 2.85 -16.37 5.93
C SER A 182 3.26 -17.20 7.16
N VAL A 183 2.40 -17.30 8.20
CA VAL A 183 2.40 -18.49 9.10
C VAL A 183 0.98 -18.83 9.60
N PRO A 184 0.53 -20.10 9.53
CA PRO A 184 -0.70 -20.60 10.17
C PRO A 184 -0.51 -20.88 11.68
N TRP A 185 -1.57 -20.70 12.46
CA TRP A 185 -1.61 -20.97 13.91
C TRP A 185 -1.70 -22.48 14.21
N ILE A 186 -0.98 -22.94 15.24
CA ILE A 186 -0.98 -24.32 15.75
C ILE A 186 -2.16 -24.50 16.71
N LEU A 187 -3.03 -25.47 16.42
CA LEU A 187 -3.90 -26.10 17.42
C LEU A 187 -3.06 -26.63 18.58
N HIS A 188 -3.36 -26.26 19.83
CA HIS A 188 -3.37 -27.16 20.99
C HIS A 188 -4.02 -26.43 22.19
N ASN A 189 -5.35 -26.56 22.28
CA ASN A 189 -6.18 -26.75 23.48
C ASN A 189 -7.64 -26.29 23.27
N LEU A 190 -8.30 -26.88 22.27
CA LEU A 190 -9.50 -27.72 22.44
C LEU A 190 -9.46 -28.82 21.37
#